data_AF-A0A4Q1RAV4-F1
#
_entry.id   AF-A0A4Q1RAV4-F1
#
_cell.length_a   1.000
_cell.length_b   1.000
_cell.length_c   1.000
_cell.angle_alpha   90.00
_cell.angle_beta   90.00
_cell.angle_gamma   90.00
#
_symmetry.space_group_name_H-M   'P 1'
#
loop_
_entity.id
_entity.type
_entity.pdbx_description
1 polymer ?
#
loop_
_entity_poly.entity_id
_entity_poly.type
_entity_poly.pdbx_seq_one_letter_code
_entity_poly.pdbx_strand_id
1 'polypeptide(L)'
;MSHPIAKALEEAAEKIGTKLTKEAGRAVSDMYKQAGHGTERVVKHIVDADEAHKKELLKLAEKIGKNHGEIGPGSRARIRKQAEARSELSQHFGVKGDYDAEMVVDKARYPHSAEHIEEAQRGVIWRGDESQQGRPKPSVVTIDRSNADDNRENSLRGIDTRPPDDRDEYPPAMYKEGGTGASVKYIPNSDNQGSGSSMGSAVRGLGDGSRVKIRVK
;
A
#
# COMPACT_ATOMS: atom_id res chain seq x y z
N MET A 1 -4.58 25.84 -62.41
CA MET A 1 -5.75 26.69 -62.71
C MET A 1 -6.90 26.22 -61.84
N SER A 2 -7.42 27.06 -60.94
CA SER A 2 -8.60 26.72 -60.13
C SER A 2 -9.89 27.02 -60.89
N HIS A 3 -10.85 26.09 -60.81
CA HIS A 3 -12.04 26.03 -61.66
C HIS A 3 -13.08 27.12 -61.30
N PRO A 4 -13.76 27.74 -62.29
CA PRO A 4 -14.74 28.82 -62.09
C PRO A 4 -15.97 28.47 -61.22
N ILE A 5 -16.20 27.18 -60.96
CA ILE A 5 -17.30 26.69 -60.12
C ILE A 5 -17.04 26.95 -58.63
N ALA A 6 -15.77 26.94 -58.20
CA ALA A 6 -15.41 27.21 -56.81
C ALA A 6 -15.73 28.65 -56.39
N LYS A 7 -15.54 29.61 -57.31
CA LYS A 7 -15.78 31.04 -57.06
C LYS A 7 -17.27 31.37 -56.95
N ALA A 8 -18.12 30.70 -57.74
CA ALA A 8 -19.57 30.88 -57.69
C ALA A 8 -20.21 30.32 -56.40
N LEU A 9 -19.61 29.27 -55.82
CA LEU A 9 -20.03 28.69 -54.54
C LEU A 9 -19.65 29.58 -53.34
N GLU A 10 -18.51 30.25 -53.43
CA GLU A 10 -18.02 31.19 -52.40
C GLU A 10 -18.91 32.44 -52.29
N GLU A 11 -19.29 33.03 -53.43
CA GLU A 11 -20.17 34.22 -53.47
C GLU A 11 -21.62 33.91 -53.02
N ALA A 12 -22.09 32.67 -53.23
CA ALA A 12 -23.39 32.21 -52.75
C ALA A 12 -23.40 32.00 -51.22
N ALA A 13 -22.29 31.54 -50.65
CA ALA A 13 -22.14 31.34 -49.21
C ALA A 13 -22.11 32.67 -48.43
N GLU A 14 -21.47 33.72 -48.98
CA GLU A 14 -21.43 35.05 -48.35
C GLU A 14 -22.80 35.74 -48.28
N LYS A 15 -23.64 35.59 -49.31
CA LYS A 15 -24.99 36.19 -49.34
C LYS A 15 -25.97 35.52 -48.37
N ILE A 16 -25.81 34.23 -48.09
CA ILE A 16 -26.66 33.49 -47.15
C ILE A 16 -26.18 33.71 -45.71
N GLY A 17 -24.86 33.83 -45.50
CA GLY A 17 -24.25 34.04 -44.19
C GLY A 17 -24.63 35.35 -43.50
N THR A 18 -24.92 36.42 -44.24
CA THR A 18 -25.14 37.77 -43.66
C THR A 18 -26.54 38.01 -43.08
N LYS A 19 -27.56 37.23 -43.49
CA LYS A 19 -28.94 37.40 -42.99
C LYS A 19 -29.30 36.47 -41.81
N LEU A 20 -28.71 35.28 -41.78
CA LEU A 20 -28.88 34.30 -40.68
C LEU A 20 -28.11 34.69 -39.40
N THR A 21 -27.02 35.43 -39.53
CA THR A 21 -26.07 35.71 -38.43
C THR A 21 -26.56 36.71 -37.38
N LYS A 22 -27.51 37.60 -37.68
CA LYS A 22 -27.96 38.61 -36.69
C LYS A 22 -29.00 38.09 -35.70
N GLU A 23 -29.92 37.22 -36.13
CA GLU A 23 -30.91 36.60 -35.23
C GLU A 23 -30.37 35.30 -34.60
N ALA A 24 -29.62 34.48 -35.37
CA ALA A 24 -28.90 33.34 -34.79
C ALA A 24 -27.76 33.79 -33.88
N GLY A 25 -27.10 34.92 -34.15
CA GLY A 25 -26.04 35.45 -33.28
C GLY A 25 -26.52 35.88 -31.90
N ARG A 26 -27.75 36.39 -31.79
CA ARG A 26 -28.38 36.67 -30.48
C ARG A 26 -28.80 35.38 -29.76
N ALA A 27 -29.44 34.45 -30.47
CA ALA A 27 -29.85 33.17 -29.90
C ALA A 27 -28.65 32.28 -29.48
N VAL A 28 -27.60 32.24 -30.28
CA VAL A 28 -26.34 31.51 -30.01
C VAL A 28 -25.51 32.21 -28.94
N SER A 29 -25.51 33.55 -28.87
CA SER A 29 -24.88 34.29 -27.76
C SER A 29 -25.55 33.95 -26.42
N ASP A 30 -26.87 33.90 -26.37
CA ASP A 30 -27.59 33.54 -25.14
C ASP A 30 -27.42 32.05 -24.80
N MET A 31 -27.33 31.18 -25.82
CA MET A 31 -27.00 29.76 -25.66
C MET A 31 -25.55 29.52 -25.19
N TYR A 32 -24.57 30.29 -25.69
CA TYR A 32 -23.16 30.23 -25.27
C TYR A 32 -22.94 30.83 -23.89
N LYS A 33 -23.73 31.83 -23.47
CA LYS A 33 -23.71 32.30 -22.07
C LYS A 33 -24.25 31.21 -21.13
N GLN A 34 -25.31 30.50 -21.53
CA GLN A 34 -25.90 29.43 -20.73
C GLN A 34 -25.04 28.14 -20.72
N ALA A 35 -24.41 27.79 -21.84
CA ALA A 35 -23.48 26.66 -21.97
C ALA A 35 -22.09 26.95 -21.39
N GLY A 36 -21.60 28.19 -21.50
CA GLY A 36 -20.34 28.67 -20.91
C GLY A 36 -20.38 28.66 -19.39
N HIS A 37 -21.51 29.05 -18.79
CA HIS A 37 -21.74 28.87 -17.35
C HIS A 37 -21.83 27.39 -16.96
N GLY A 38 -22.33 26.51 -17.83
CA GLY A 38 -22.33 25.07 -17.62
C GLY A 38 -20.91 24.50 -17.56
N THR A 39 -20.04 24.85 -18.51
CA THR A 39 -18.64 24.41 -18.54
C THR A 39 -17.80 25.02 -17.44
N GLU A 40 -17.97 26.30 -17.11
CA GLU A 40 -17.28 26.96 -16.01
C GLU A 40 -17.70 26.37 -14.66
N ARG A 41 -19.00 26.07 -14.49
CA ARG A 41 -19.49 25.31 -13.34
C ARG A 41 -18.91 23.92 -13.29
N VAL A 42 -18.86 23.17 -14.40
CA VAL A 42 -18.29 21.81 -14.43
C VAL A 42 -16.80 21.84 -14.08
N VAL A 43 -16.02 22.77 -14.63
CA VAL A 43 -14.60 22.95 -14.29
C VAL A 43 -14.45 23.33 -12.81
N LYS A 44 -15.26 24.27 -12.31
CA LYS A 44 -15.27 24.63 -10.89
C LYS A 44 -15.64 23.44 -10.00
N HIS A 45 -16.64 22.65 -10.38
CA HIS A 45 -17.04 21.44 -9.67
C HIS A 45 -15.94 20.37 -9.66
N ILE A 46 -15.18 20.22 -10.76
CA ILE A 46 -14.03 19.32 -10.83
C ILE A 46 -12.91 19.81 -9.91
N VAL A 47 -12.56 21.11 -9.96
CA VAL A 47 -11.52 21.69 -9.10
C VAL A 47 -11.91 21.62 -7.62
N ASP A 48 -13.16 21.95 -7.28
CA ASP A 48 -13.67 21.87 -5.92
C ASP A 48 -13.70 20.40 -5.43
N ALA A 49 -14.06 19.45 -6.31
CA ALA A 49 -14.00 18.01 -6.00
C ALA A 49 -12.56 17.52 -5.83
N ASP A 50 -11.62 17.95 -6.68
CA ASP A 50 -10.19 17.60 -6.57
C ASP A 50 -9.57 18.18 -5.31
N GLU A 51 -9.91 19.42 -4.92
CA GLU A 51 -9.49 20.00 -3.64
C GLU A 51 -10.07 19.25 -2.44
N ALA A 52 -11.34 18.85 -2.52
CA ALA A 52 -11.99 18.07 -1.47
C ALA A 52 -11.31 16.70 -1.32
N HIS A 53 -11.08 15.99 -2.42
CA HIS A 53 -10.35 14.74 -2.48
C HIS A 53 -8.92 14.89 -1.95
N LYS A 54 -8.21 15.97 -2.30
CA LYS A 54 -6.86 16.26 -1.76
C LYS A 54 -6.89 16.46 -0.25
N LYS A 55 -7.87 17.19 0.28
CA LYS A 55 -8.04 17.40 1.74
C LYS A 55 -8.37 16.10 2.45
N GLU A 56 -9.18 15.22 1.86
CA GLU A 56 -9.48 13.89 2.40
C GLU A 56 -8.25 12.97 2.36
N LEU A 57 -7.50 12.95 1.25
CA LEU A 57 -6.24 12.23 1.12
C LEU A 57 -5.23 12.68 2.18
N LEU A 58 -5.08 13.98 2.40
CA LEU A 58 -4.17 14.52 3.42
C LEU A 58 -4.62 14.13 4.84
N LYS A 59 -5.92 14.24 5.15
CA LYS A 59 -6.47 13.79 6.44
C LYS A 59 -6.25 12.29 6.66
N LEU A 60 -6.42 11.48 5.62
CA LEU A 60 -6.23 10.04 5.69
C LEU A 60 -4.74 9.68 5.83
N ALA A 61 -3.88 10.36 5.09
CA ALA A 61 -2.42 10.25 5.21
C ALA A 61 -1.93 10.65 6.61
N GLU A 62 -2.47 11.72 7.20
CA GLU A 62 -2.18 12.12 8.59
C GLU A 62 -2.65 11.05 9.60
N LYS A 63 -3.83 10.47 9.41
CA LYS A 63 -4.34 9.38 10.26
C LYS A 63 -3.48 8.13 10.18
N ILE A 64 -2.97 7.80 8.99
CA ILE A 64 -2.03 6.68 8.78
C ILE A 64 -0.67 7.01 9.39
N GLY A 65 -0.17 8.23 9.20
CA GLY A 65 1.16 8.69 9.67
C GLY A 65 1.29 8.82 11.19
N LYS A 66 0.19 9.10 11.91
CA LYS A 66 0.17 9.19 13.39
C LYS A 66 0.18 7.83 14.10
N ASN A 67 -0.05 6.73 13.40
CA ASN A 67 -0.12 5.38 13.99
C ASN A 67 1.11 4.56 13.59
N HIS A 68 2.19 4.64 14.38
CA HIS A 68 3.52 4.09 14.06
C HIS A 68 3.63 2.55 13.96
N GLY A 69 2.53 1.78 13.90
CA GLY A 69 2.58 0.32 13.73
C GLY A 69 3.32 -0.45 14.84
N GLU A 70 3.72 0.23 15.92
CA GLU A 70 4.61 -0.32 16.94
C GLU A 70 3.96 -1.50 17.66
N ILE A 71 4.72 -2.58 17.82
CA ILE A 71 4.31 -3.74 18.62
C ILE A 71 4.29 -3.40 20.12
N GLY A 72 3.53 -4.16 20.90
CA GLY A 72 3.34 -3.93 22.34
C GLY A 72 1.92 -3.47 22.72
N PRO A 73 1.72 -2.81 23.88
CA PRO A 73 0.40 -2.44 24.38
C PRO A 73 -0.40 -1.62 23.36
N GLY A 74 -1.64 -2.03 23.08
CA GLY A 74 -2.53 -1.37 22.12
C GLY A 74 -2.19 -1.56 20.63
N SER A 75 -1.14 -2.34 20.31
CA SER A 75 -0.70 -2.59 18.92
C SER A 75 -1.81 -3.14 18.02
N ARG A 76 -2.59 -4.11 18.52
CA ARG A 76 -3.72 -4.69 17.78
C ARG A 76 -4.71 -3.64 17.29
N ALA A 77 -5.06 -2.68 18.14
CA ALA A 77 -6.00 -1.61 17.79
C ALA A 77 -5.37 -0.64 16.77
N ARG A 78 -4.08 -0.31 16.93
CA ARG A 78 -3.34 0.55 15.98
C ARG A 78 -3.24 -0.09 14.59
N ILE A 79 -2.81 -1.35 14.53
CA ILE A 79 -2.65 -2.11 13.28
C ILE A 79 -4.00 -2.27 12.57
N ARG A 80 -5.08 -2.60 13.30
CA ARG A 80 -6.42 -2.70 12.70
C ARG A 80 -6.85 -1.36 12.09
N LYS A 81 -6.74 -0.26 12.84
CA LYS A 81 -7.10 1.08 12.34
C LYS A 81 -6.32 1.46 11.08
N GLN A 82 -5.06 1.05 11.00
CA GLN A 82 -4.23 1.30 9.83
C GLN A 82 -4.70 0.47 8.61
N ALA A 83 -5.06 -0.80 8.83
CA ALA A 83 -5.61 -1.65 7.78
C ALA A 83 -6.97 -1.15 7.27
N GLU A 84 -7.86 -0.73 8.17
CA GLU A 84 -9.14 -0.10 7.84
C GLU A 84 -8.92 1.18 7.01
N ALA A 85 -8.06 2.09 7.47
CA ALA A 85 -7.77 3.34 6.75
C ALA A 85 -7.18 3.10 5.35
N ARG A 86 -6.32 2.08 5.20
CA ARG A 86 -5.74 1.70 3.90
C ARG A 86 -6.77 1.05 2.97
N SER A 87 -7.69 0.24 3.53
CA SER A 87 -8.80 -0.32 2.77
C SER A 87 -9.76 0.77 2.28
N GLU A 88 -10.12 1.72 3.15
CA GLU A 88 -10.95 2.88 2.79
C GLU A 88 -10.29 3.71 1.69
N LEU A 89 -8.98 3.98 1.80
CA LEU A 89 -8.20 4.66 0.77
C LEU A 89 -8.29 3.91 -0.58
N SER A 90 -8.09 2.59 -0.56
CA SER A 90 -8.12 1.77 -1.77
C SER A 90 -9.50 1.73 -2.42
N GLN A 91 -10.58 1.70 -1.63
CA GLN A 91 -11.95 1.69 -2.15
C GLN A 91 -12.36 3.06 -2.71
N HIS A 92 -11.95 4.14 -2.04
CA HIS A 92 -12.37 5.49 -2.41
C HIS A 92 -11.58 6.05 -3.60
N PHE A 93 -10.28 5.76 -3.68
CA PHE A 93 -9.40 6.33 -4.71
C PHE A 93 -8.95 5.32 -5.77
N GLY A 94 -9.32 4.04 -5.64
CA GLY A 94 -8.88 2.99 -6.56
C GLY A 94 -7.37 2.69 -6.50
N VAL A 95 -6.66 3.21 -5.50
CA VAL A 95 -5.20 3.03 -5.34
C VAL A 95 -4.95 1.88 -4.36
N LYS A 96 -4.49 0.74 -4.87
CA LYS A 96 -4.09 -0.39 -4.03
C LYS A 96 -2.64 -0.22 -3.56
N GLY A 97 -2.43 -0.07 -2.26
CA GLY A 97 -1.09 -0.04 -1.68
C GLY A 97 -0.40 -1.42 -1.68
N ASP A 98 0.92 -1.43 -1.49
CA ASP A 98 1.72 -2.67 -1.47
C ASP A 98 1.43 -3.56 -0.25
N TYR A 99 0.90 -2.97 0.82
CA TYR A 99 0.58 -3.66 2.08
C TYR A 99 -0.61 -3.01 2.79
N ASP A 100 -1.26 -3.80 3.64
CA ASP A 100 -2.49 -3.45 4.33
C ASP A 100 -2.20 -2.95 5.76
N ALA A 101 -1.14 -3.42 6.41
CA ALA A 101 -0.66 -2.87 7.68
C ALA A 101 0.86 -2.86 7.78
N GLU A 102 1.41 -2.00 8.64
CA GLU A 102 2.81 -1.90 9.02
C GLU A 102 2.93 -2.27 10.49
N MET A 103 3.89 -3.14 10.76
CA MET A 103 4.27 -3.57 12.10
C MET A 103 5.73 -3.18 12.32
N VAL A 104 5.98 -2.47 13.41
CA VAL A 104 7.31 -1.97 13.75
C VAL A 104 7.81 -2.68 15.00
N VAL A 105 8.93 -3.40 14.85
CA VAL A 105 9.68 -4.08 15.91
C VAL A 105 10.68 -3.10 16.50
N ASP A 106 10.69 -2.97 17.82
CA ASP A 106 11.59 -2.05 18.52
C ASP A 106 12.91 -2.75 18.86
N LYS A 107 14.01 -2.30 18.25
CA LYS A 107 15.35 -2.89 18.46
C LYS A 107 15.85 -2.70 19.89
N ALA A 108 15.41 -1.66 20.60
CA ALA A 108 15.77 -1.47 21.99
C ALA A 108 15.09 -2.51 22.90
N ARG A 109 13.94 -3.05 22.47
CA ARG A 109 13.18 -4.05 23.23
C ARG A 109 13.51 -5.49 22.85
N TYR A 110 13.73 -5.75 21.57
CA TYR A 110 14.02 -7.08 21.01
C TYR A 110 15.27 -7.01 20.10
N PRO A 111 16.46 -6.72 20.65
CA PRO A 111 17.65 -6.47 19.85
C PRO A 111 18.04 -7.65 18.96
N HIS A 112 17.90 -8.90 19.41
CA HIS A 112 18.32 -10.06 18.64
C HIS A 112 17.33 -10.41 17.53
N SER A 113 16.03 -10.37 17.82
CA SER A 113 14.98 -10.53 16.80
C SER A 113 15.08 -9.41 15.73
N ALA A 114 15.26 -8.16 16.17
CA ALA A 114 15.39 -7.02 15.28
C ALA A 114 16.62 -7.15 14.35
N GLU A 115 17.76 -7.56 14.89
CA GLU A 115 18.96 -7.82 14.08
C GLU A 115 18.71 -8.91 13.03
N HIS A 116 18.12 -10.05 13.43
CA HIS A 116 17.84 -11.14 12.50
C HIS A 116 16.88 -10.72 11.37
N ILE A 117 15.83 -9.95 11.69
CA ILE A 117 14.92 -9.37 10.69
C ILE A 117 15.70 -8.50 9.70
N GLU A 118 16.54 -7.59 10.19
CA GLU A 118 17.32 -6.70 9.34
C GLU A 118 18.31 -7.47 8.45
N GLU A 119 19.02 -8.46 9.00
CA GLU A 119 19.94 -9.33 8.28
C GLU A 119 19.23 -10.09 7.15
N ALA A 120 18.13 -10.76 7.47
CA ALA A 120 17.35 -11.52 6.50
C ALA A 120 16.80 -10.61 5.38
N GLN A 121 16.32 -9.40 5.72
CA GLN A 121 15.87 -8.40 4.74
C GLN A 121 17.01 -7.83 3.89
N ARG A 122 18.26 -7.84 4.37
CA ARG A 122 19.45 -7.46 3.58
C ARG A 122 20.01 -8.62 2.74
N GLY A 123 19.55 -9.84 2.96
CA GLY A 123 20.01 -11.03 2.26
C GLY A 123 21.07 -11.85 2.99
N VAL A 124 21.38 -11.52 4.24
CA VAL A 124 22.18 -12.39 5.11
C VAL A 124 21.24 -13.48 5.64
N ILE A 125 21.36 -14.68 5.08
CA ILE A 125 20.47 -15.80 5.39
C ILE A 125 21.18 -16.76 6.32
N TRP A 126 20.62 -16.93 7.51
CA TRP A 126 21.10 -17.85 8.53
C TRP A 126 20.49 -19.24 8.38
N ARG A 127 21.26 -20.25 8.78
CA ARG A 127 20.86 -21.65 8.84
C ARG A 127 21.48 -22.28 10.08
N GLY A 128 20.98 -21.89 11.26
CA GLY A 128 21.60 -22.18 12.55
C GLY A 128 22.75 -21.22 12.81
N ASP A 129 23.98 -21.76 12.92
CA ASP A 129 25.21 -20.99 13.18
C ASP A 129 25.88 -20.44 11.93
N GLU A 130 25.50 -20.94 10.76
CA GLU A 130 26.08 -20.54 9.50
C GLU A 130 25.22 -19.46 8.85
N SER A 131 25.88 -18.46 8.28
CA SER A 131 25.23 -17.45 7.43
C SER A 131 25.88 -17.41 6.06
N GLN A 132 25.07 -17.09 5.07
CA GLN A 132 25.53 -16.86 3.71
C GLN A 132 24.78 -15.70 3.08
N GLN A 133 25.37 -15.09 2.06
CA GLN A 133 24.65 -14.14 1.24
C GLN A 133 23.69 -14.88 0.32
N GLY A 134 22.45 -14.45 0.32
CA GLY A 134 21.37 -15.01 -0.48
C GLY A 134 20.38 -13.94 -0.92
N ARG A 135 19.24 -14.39 -1.43
CA ARG A 135 18.16 -13.48 -1.83
C ARG A 135 17.58 -12.79 -0.58
N PRO A 136 17.50 -11.45 -0.56
CA PRO A 136 16.80 -10.69 0.47
C PRO A 136 15.40 -11.24 0.76
N LYS A 137 15.07 -11.41 2.03
CA LYS A 137 13.73 -11.79 2.46
C LYS A 137 12.78 -10.61 2.37
N PRO A 138 11.52 -10.83 1.98
CA PRO A 138 10.58 -9.74 1.78
C PRO A 138 10.25 -9.06 3.10
N SER A 139 10.18 -7.73 3.09
CA SER A 139 9.69 -6.96 4.24
C SER A 139 8.16 -6.89 4.29
N VAL A 140 7.46 -7.21 3.20
CA VAL A 140 6.01 -7.36 3.16
C VAL A 140 5.68 -8.84 3.09
N VAL A 141 4.91 -9.30 4.07
CA VAL A 141 4.56 -10.71 4.24
C VAL A 141 3.05 -10.88 4.35
N THR A 142 2.52 -12.00 3.88
CA THR A 142 1.08 -12.26 3.77
C THR A 142 0.66 -13.25 4.84
N ILE A 143 -0.31 -12.90 5.68
CA ILE A 143 -0.75 -13.76 6.77
C ILE A 143 -1.37 -15.05 6.22
N ASP A 144 -0.86 -16.19 6.67
CA ASP A 144 -1.31 -17.54 6.28
C ASP A 144 -1.14 -18.49 7.47
N ARG A 145 -2.09 -18.44 8.40
CA ARG A 145 -1.97 -19.15 9.69
C ARG A 145 -2.15 -20.65 9.55
N SER A 146 -2.93 -21.10 8.57
CA SER A 146 -3.18 -22.52 8.31
C SER A 146 -1.92 -23.30 7.95
N ASN A 147 -0.95 -22.67 7.30
CA ASN A 147 0.30 -23.31 6.85
C ASN A 147 1.45 -23.13 7.85
N ALA A 148 1.18 -22.62 9.06
CA ALA A 148 2.23 -22.27 10.02
C ALA A 148 3.05 -23.48 10.51
N ASP A 149 2.41 -24.64 10.68
CA ASP A 149 3.09 -25.84 11.17
C ASP A 149 3.98 -26.45 10.07
N ASP A 150 3.46 -26.58 8.85
CA ASP A 150 4.22 -27.05 7.69
C ASP A 150 5.39 -26.12 7.37
N ASN A 151 5.18 -24.80 7.46
CA ASN A 151 6.26 -23.83 7.28
C ASN A 151 7.35 -24.04 8.33
N ARG A 152 6.99 -24.20 9.61
CA ARG A 152 7.95 -24.43 10.68
C ARG A 152 8.73 -25.72 10.52
N GLU A 153 8.07 -26.81 10.11
CA GLU A 153 8.77 -28.06 9.83
C GLU A 153 9.82 -27.86 8.72
N ASN A 154 9.44 -27.16 7.65
CA ASN A 154 10.29 -26.96 6.49
C ASN A 154 11.45 -25.98 6.72
N SER A 155 11.22 -24.90 7.46
CA SER A 155 12.28 -23.92 7.80
C SER A 155 13.31 -24.52 8.75
N LEU A 156 12.87 -25.30 9.74
CA LEU A 156 13.72 -25.84 10.80
C LEU A 156 14.36 -27.20 10.46
N ARG A 157 14.04 -27.77 9.29
CA ARG A 157 14.53 -29.10 8.87
C ARG A 157 16.06 -29.15 8.91
N GLY A 158 16.60 -30.05 9.73
CA GLY A 158 18.04 -30.28 9.88
C GLY A 158 18.79 -29.17 10.63
N ILE A 159 18.09 -28.36 11.43
CA ILE A 159 18.67 -27.39 12.38
C ILE A 159 18.27 -27.85 13.77
N ASP A 160 19.25 -28.32 14.57
CA ASP A 160 18.95 -28.87 15.90
C ASP A 160 18.47 -27.79 16.87
N THR A 161 17.68 -28.19 17.87
CA THR A 161 17.34 -27.32 18.99
C THR A 161 18.58 -27.00 19.83
N ARG A 162 18.72 -25.76 20.32
CA ARG A 162 19.89 -25.36 21.12
C ARG A 162 19.51 -24.50 22.33
N PRO A 163 19.08 -25.11 23.45
CA PRO A 163 18.86 -24.35 24.68
C PRO A 163 20.16 -23.63 25.14
N PRO A 164 20.07 -22.39 25.66
CA PRO A 164 18.86 -21.64 25.98
C PRO A 164 18.29 -20.81 24.80
N ASP A 165 18.84 -20.97 23.59
CA ASP A 165 18.40 -20.23 22.41
C ASP A 165 17.20 -20.90 21.74
N ASP A 166 16.38 -20.06 21.13
CA ASP A 166 15.35 -20.49 20.20
C ASP A 166 15.85 -20.35 18.75
N ARG A 167 15.25 -21.11 17.84
CA ARG A 167 15.45 -20.98 16.39
C ARG A 167 14.44 -19.94 15.88
N ASP A 168 14.86 -18.69 15.76
CA ASP A 168 14.01 -17.65 15.18
C ASP A 168 13.99 -17.75 13.65
N GLU A 169 12.84 -17.45 13.05
CA GLU A 169 12.56 -17.67 11.63
C GLU A 169 12.16 -16.36 10.94
N TYR A 170 12.84 -16.01 9.84
CA TYR A 170 12.43 -14.89 8.99
C TYR A 170 12.40 -15.26 7.49
N PRO A 171 11.25 -15.15 6.80
CA PRO A 171 9.95 -14.73 7.34
C PRO A 171 9.35 -15.73 8.34
N PRO A 172 8.58 -15.27 9.35
CA PRO A 172 7.99 -16.15 10.34
C PRO A 172 7.02 -17.16 9.73
N ALA A 173 6.92 -18.35 10.32
CA ALA A 173 6.13 -19.47 9.78
C ALA A 173 4.63 -19.15 9.54
N MET A 174 4.04 -18.22 10.29
CA MET A 174 2.63 -17.83 10.14
C MET A 174 2.32 -16.98 8.89
N TYR A 175 3.33 -16.71 8.06
CA TYR A 175 3.20 -15.99 6.82
C TYR A 175 3.47 -16.90 5.61
N LYS A 176 2.84 -16.60 4.48
CA LYS A 176 2.96 -17.34 3.22
C LYS A 176 4.40 -17.43 2.71
N GLU A 177 5.20 -16.39 2.95
CA GLU A 177 6.59 -16.29 2.55
C GLU A 177 7.56 -16.99 3.52
N GLY A 178 7.05 -17.56 4.61
CA GLY A 178 7.80 -18.40 5.54
C GLY A 178 8.10 -19.78 4.99
N GLY A 179 8.64 -20.64 5.85
CA GLY A 179 8.92 -22.04 5.51
C GLY A 179 10.22 -22.24 4.72
N THR A 180 10.16 -22.98 3.62
CA THR A 180 11.36 -23.39 2.87
C THR A 180 12.20 -22.17 2.47
N GLY A 181 13.45 -22.17 2.91
CA GLY A 181 14.40 -21.10 2.61
C GLY A 181 14.27 -19.85 3.48
N ALA A 182 13.41 -19.85 4.52
CA ALA A 182 13.47 -18.84 5.58
C ALA A 182 14.86 -18.82 6.22
N SER A 183 15.29 -17.63 6.64
CA SER A 183 16.48 -17.45 7.48
C SER A 183 16.17 -17.97 8.86
N VAL A 184 17.03 -18.82 9.42
CA VAL A 184 16.87 -19.37 10.75
C VAL A 184 18.13 -19.09 11.56
N LYS A 185 18.02 -18.26 12.60
CA LYS A 185 19.13 -17.84 13.46
C LYS A 185 18.84 -18.28 14.90
N TYR A 186 19.84 -18.80 15.60
CA TYR A 186 19.73 -18.99 17.04
C TYR A 186 19.77 -17.64 17.74
N ILE A 187 18.75 -17.34 18.54
CA ILE A 187 18.69 -16.12 19.34
C ILE A 187 18.21 -16.45 20.77
N PRO A 188 18.53 -15.63 21.78
CA PRO A 188 18.09 -15.88 23.15
C PRO A 188 16.58 -16.05 23.26
N ASN A 189 16.12 -17.13 23.91
CA ASN A 189 14.71 -17.48 24.00
C ASN A 189 13.81 -16.34 24.53
N SER A 190 14.28 -15.58 25.53
CA SER A 190 13.51 -14.49 26.12
C SER A 190 13.25 -13.35 25.13
N ASP A 191 14.20 -13.06 24.23
CA ASP A 191 14.05 -12.07 23.16
C ASP A 191 13.05 -12.59 22.12
N ASN A 192 13.27 -13.81 21.63
CA ASN A 192 12.45 -14.45 20.61
C ASN A 192 10.98 -14.57 21.02
N GLN A 193 10.72 -15.14 22.18
CA GLN A 193 9.35 -15.38 22.66
C GLN A 193 8.63 -14.07 22.95
N GLY A 194 9.35 -13.08 23.48
CA GLY A 194 8.82 -11.74 23.71
C GLY A 194 8.43 -11.04 22.41
N SER A 195 9.30 -11.12 21.40
CA SER A 195 9.08 -10.57 20.06
C SER A 195 7.92 -11.27 19.36
N GLY A 196 7.97 -12.61 19.28
CA GLY A 196 6.95 -13.45 18.65
C GLY A 196 5.56 -13.26 19.26
N SER A 197 5.46 -13.21 20.60
CA SER A 197 4.19 -12.93 21.28
C SER A 197 3.64 -11.54 20.96
N SER A 198 4.52 -10.54 20.90
CA SER A 198 4.14 -9.15 20.58
C SER A 198 3.69 -9.00 19.13
N MET A 199 4.44 -9.57 18.19
CA MET A 199 4.12 -9.57 16.76
C MET A 199 2.80 -10.32 16.49
N GLY A 200 2.67 -11.54 17.01
CA GLY A 200 1.46 -12.36 16.85
C GLY A 200 0.21 -11.68 17.43
N SER A 201 0.33 -11.08 18.61
CA SER A 201 -0.76 -10.31 19.24
C SER A 201 -1.17 -9.09 18.40
N ALA A 202 -0.21 -8.40 17.79
CA ALA A 202 -0.45 -7.20 17.00
C ALA A 202 -1.28 -7.51 15.74
N VAL A 203 -1.03 -8.65 15.09
CA VAL A 203 -1.73 -9.06 13.86
C VAL A 203 -2.98 -9.90 14.10
N ARG A 204 -3.30 -10.28 15.34
CA ARG A 204 -4.51 -11.09 15.68
C ARG A 204 -5.83 -10.45 15.26
N GLY A 205 -5.83 -9.14 15.02
CA GLY A 205 -6.99 -8.40 14.51
C GLY A 205 -7.18 -8.48 12.99
N LEU A 206 -6.24 -9.05 12.25
CA LEU A 206 -6.23 -9.12 10.78
C LEU A 206 -6.56 -10.54 10.30
N GLY A 207 -7.36 -10.64 9.25
CA GLY A 207 -7.70 -11.90 8.60
C GLY A 207 -6.54 -12.47 7.78
N ASP A 208 -6.59 -13.77 7.50
CA ASP A 208 -5.66 -14.41 6.56
C ASP A 208 -5.74 -13.75 5.17
N GLY A 209 -4.62 -13.70 4.46
CA GLY A 209 -4.46 -12.94 3.21
C GLY A 209 -4.10 -11.47 3.39
N SER A 210 -4.20 -10.91 4.60
CA SER A 210 -3.75 -9.53 4.87
C SER A 210 -2.23 -9.42 4.74
N ARG A 211 -1.76 -8.38 4.04
CA ARG A 211 -0.34 -8.09 3.81
C ARG A 211 0.19 -7.15 4.89
N VAL A 212 1.23 -7.58 5.59
CA VAL A 212 1.86 -6.86 6.69
C VAL A 212 3.30 -6.51 6.33
N LYS A 213 3.64 -5.23 6.38
CA LYS A 213 5.03 -4.76 6.27
C LYS A 213 5.70 -4.80 7.64
N ILE A 214 6.77 -5.58 7.77
CA ILE A 214 7.58 -5.66 8.98
C ILE A 214 8.77 -4.71 8.84
N ARG A 215 8.93 -3.83 9.83
CA ARG A 215 10.06 -2.92 9.92
C ARG A 215 10.68 -3.00 11.31
N VAL A 216 11.94 -2.59 11.39
CA VAL A 216 12.66 -2.38 12.64
C VAL A 216 12.83 -0.88 12.85
N LYS A 217 12.73 -0.42 14.10
CA LYS A 217 13.08 0.94 14.54
C LYS A 217 14.14 0.92 15.63
#